data_AF-A0A822HDJ0-F1
#
_entry.id   AF-A0A822HDJ0-F1
#
_cell.length_a   1.000
_cell.length_b   1.000
_cell.length_c   1.000
_cell.angle_alpha   90.00
_cell.angle_beta   90.00
_cell.angle_gamma   90.00
#
_symmetry.space_group_name_H-M   'P 1'
#
loop_
_entity.id
_entity.type
_entity.pdbx_description
1 polymer ?
#
loop_
_entity_poly.entity_id
_entity_poly.type
_entity_poly.pdbx_seq_one_letter_code
_entity_poly.pdbx_strand_id
1 'polypeptide(L)' 'GPSGVRAQALSADGNLVEDFIFETVNTGHLKNLILHVRNAPSPAATSSLPIADMIVAKAKECFNL' A
#
# COMPACT_ATOMS: atom_id res chain seq x y z
N GLY A 1 -3.24 14.94 -23.79
CA GLY A 1 -3.70 15.16 -22.41
C GLY A 1 -2.50 15.45 -21.53
N PRO A 2 -2.67 15.94 -20.29
CA PRO A 2 -1.54 16.18 -19.38
C PRO A 2 -0.81 14.86 -19.08
N SER A 3 0.50 14.93 -18.87
CA SER A 3 1.32 13.78 -18.47
C SER A 3 1.06 13.42 -17.01
N GLY A 4 1.10 12.12 -16.68
CA GLY A 4 0.94 11.62 -15.31
C GLY A 4 1.88 10.45 -15.02
N VAL A 5 2.27 10.30 -13.76
CA VAL A 5 3.09 9.18 -13.27
C VAL A 5 2.26 8.26 -12.38
N ARG A 6 2.46 6.95 -12.49
CA ARG A 6 1.86 5.97 -11.59
C ARG A 6 2.93 5.48 -10.62
N ALA A 7 2.64 5.53 -9.32
CA ALA A 7 3.45 4.89 -8.30
C ALA A 7 3.14 3.38 -8.30
N GLN A 8 3.58 2.67 -9.34
CA GLN A 8 3.32 1.26 -9.53
C GLN A 8 4.57 0.44 -9.21
N ALA A 9 4.43 -0.57 -8.36
CA ALA A 9 5.54 -1.42 -7.96
C ALA A 9 5.89 -2.44 -9.07
N LEU A 10 7.17 -2.80 -9.12
CA LEU A 10 7.72 -3.85 -9.98
C LEU A 10 8.30 -4.94 -9.08
N SER A 11 7.99 -6.20 -9.37
CA SER A 11 8.59 -7.35 -8.68
C SER A 11 10.04 -7.58 -9.12
N ALA A 12 10.77 -8.40 -8.37
CA ALA A 12 12.15 -8.78 -8.71
C ALA A 12 12.25 -9.50 -10.08
N ASP A 13 11.18 -10.16 -10.51
CA ASP A 13 11.08 -10.84 -11.80
C ASP A 13 10.65 -9.90 -12.95
N GLY A 14 10.47 -8.60 -12.67
CA GLY A 14 10.08 -7.61 -13.66
C GLY A 14 8.58 -7.55 -13.97
N ASN A 15 7.72 -8.17 -13.14
CA ASN A 15 6.27 -8.11 -13.29
C ASN A 15 5.70 -6.89 -12.56
N LEU A 16 4.71 -6.23 -13.17
CA LEU A 16 3.98 -5.15 -12.52
C LEU A 16 3.07 -5.74 -11.44
N VAL A 17 3.05 -5.09 -10.28
CA VAL A 17 2.22 -5.53 -9.16
C VAL A 17 0.82 -4.97 -9.36
N GLU A 18 -0.16 -5.88 -9.37
CA GLU A 18 -1.56 -5.55 -9.63
C GLU A 18 -2.36 -5.25 -8.35
N ASP A 19 -1.87 -5.68 -7.18
CA ASP A 19 -2.59 -5.58 -5.90
C ASP A 19 -1.74 -4.96 -4.78
N PHE A 20 -2.28 -4.85 -3.57
CA PHE A 20 -1.61 -4.24 -2.43
C PHE A 20 -0.30 -4.93 -2.07
N ILE A 21 0.71 -4.12 -1.74
CA ILE A 21 1.89 -4.57 -1.00
C ILE A 21 1.95 -3.76 0.29
N PHE A 22 1.71 -4.45 1.41
CA PHE A 22 1.85 -3.89 2.74
C PHE A 22 3.16 -4.36 3.38
N GLU A 23 3.82 -3.47 4.10
CA GLU A 23 5.03 -3.79 4.85
C GLU A 23 5.02 -3.06 6.20
N THR A 24 5.43 -3.75 7.27
CA THR A 24 5.56 -3.17 8.61
C THR A 24 7.00 -3.15 9.06
N VAL A 25 7.37 -2.14 9.84
CA VAL A 25 8.68 -2.12 10.49
C VAL A 25 8.68 -3.15 11.61
N ASN A 26 9.55 -4.15 11.52
CA ASN A 26 9.60 -5.28 12.44
C ASN A 26 10.76 -5.20 13.47
N THR A 27 11.50 -4.09 13.48
CA THR A 27 12.72 -3.91 14.29
C THR A 27 12.78 -2.51 14.92
N GLY A 28 13.56 -2.40 16.01
CA GLY A 28 13.84 -1.12 16.68
C GLY A 28 12.64 -0.51 17.42
N HIS A 29 12.78 0.76 17.79
CA HIS A 29 11.77 1.52 18.54
C HIS A 29 10.51 1.87 17.72
N LEU A 30 10.56 1.70 16.39
CA LEU A 30 9.44 1.93 15.47
C LEU A 30 8.66 0.65 15.14
N LYS A 31 9.01 -0.47 15.79
CA LYS A 31 8.37 -1.76 15.54
C LYS A 31 6.85 -1.65 15.71
N ASN A 32 6.11 -2.08 14.70
CA ASN A 32 4.64 -2.03 14.64
C ASN A 32 4.04 -0.61 14.77
N LEU A 33 4.80 0.46 14.50
CA LEU A 33 4.28 1.83 14.51
C LEU A 33 4.15 2.43 13.11
N ILE A 34 4.60 1.71 12.09
CA ILE A 34 4.58 2.16 10.69
C ILE A 34 4.03 1.05 9.81
N LEU A 35 3.07 1.41 8.96
CA LEU A 35 2.52 0.59 7.89
C LEU A 35 2.83 1.28 6.55
N HIS A 36 3.69 0.67 5.75
CA HIS A 36 3.97 1.10 4.39
C HIS A 36 2.97 0.47 3.41
N VAL A 37 2.39 1.30 2.54
CA VAL A 37 1.60 0.86 1.38
C VAL A 37 2.47 1.07 0.14
N ARG A 38 3.16 0.03 -0.30
CA ARG A 38 4.15 0.09 -1.38
C ARG A 38 3.53 -0.06 -2.78
N ASN A 39 2.35 -0.67 -2.85
CA ASN A 39 1.51 -0.71 -4.04
C ASN A 39 0.04 -0.69 -3.62
N ALA A 40 -0.82 -0.14 -4.46
CA ALA A 40 -2.27 -0.21 -4.33
C ALA A 40 -2.88 -0.44 -5.72
N PRO A 41 -4.01 -1.15 -5.82
CA PRO A 41 -4.62 -1.49 -7.10
C PRO A 41 -5.13 -0.25 -7.86
N SER A 42 -5.20 -0.38 -9.19
CA SER A 42 -5.67 0.67 -10.10
C SER A 42 -7.18 0.53 -10.40
N PRO A 43 -7.91 1.65 -10.68
CA PRO A 43 -7.48 3.04 -10.65
C PRO A 43 -7.68 3.65 -9.26
N ALA A 44 -6.60 4.11 -8.63
CA ALA A 44 -6.66 4.64 -7.27
C ALA A 44 -7.55 5.88 -7.13
N ALA A 45 -7.63 6.72 -8.17
CA ALA A 45 -8.44 7.94 -8.13
C ALA A 45 -9.96 7.67 -8.06
N THR A 46 -10.45 6.64 -8.76
CA THR A 46 -11.88 6.31 -8.80
C THR A 46 -12.30 5.29 -7.74
N SER A 47 -11.33 4.53 -7.18
CA SER A 47 -11.56 3.51 -6.16
C SER A 47 -10.95 3.90 -4.81
N SER A 48 -10.84 5.20 -4.53
CA SER A 48 -10.15 5.72 -3.34
C SER A 48 -10.81 5.28 -2.02
N LEU A 49 -12.14 5.18 -1.98
CA LEU A 49 -12.87 4.76 -0.78
C LEU A 49 -12.65 3.27 -0.46
N PRO A 50 -12.88 2.30 -1.38
CA PRO A 50 -12.53 0.90 -1.12
C PRO A 50 -11.05 0.68 -0.78
N ILE A 51 -10.14 1.43 -1.44
CA ILE A 51 -8.71 1.37 -1.12
C ILE A 51 -8.45 1.85 0.30
N ALA A 52 -9.09 2.94 0.73
CA ALA A 52 -8.99 3.44 2.09
C ALA A 52 -9.53 2.43 3.11
N ASP A 53 -10.66 1.79 2.85
CA ASP A 53 -11.23 0.77 3.74
C ASP A 53 -10.26 -0.39 3.97
N MET A 54 -9.60 -0.86 2.90
CA MET A 54 -8.58 -1.91 2.99
C MET A 54 -7.35 -1.47 3.80
N ILE A 55 -6.87 -0.24 3.58
CA ILE A 55 -5.75 0.33 4.34
C ILE A 55 -6.12 0.47 5.82
N VAL A 56 -7.32 0.95 6.14
CA VAL A 56 -7.80 1.10 7.52
C VAL A 56 -7.93 -0.25 8.20
N ALA A 57 -8.48 -1.26 7.52
CA ALA A 57 -8.56 -2.62 8.04
C ALA A 57 -7.15 -3.17 8.37
N LYS A 58 -6.19 -2.98 7.46
CA LYS A 58 -4.80 -3.40 7.69
C LYS A 58 -4.15 -2.63 8.84
N ALA A 59 -4.40 -1.33 8.95
CA ALA A 59 -3.86 -0.50 10.03
C ALA A 59 -4.40 -0.94 11.40
N LYS A 60 -5.69 -1.28 11.51
CA LYS A 60 -6.27 -1.82 12.75
C LYS A 60 -5.59 -3.10 13.19
N GLU A 61 -5.32 -4.01 12.25
CA GLU A 61 -4.57 -5.25 12.52
C GLU A 61 -3.14 -4.95 12.97
N CYS A 62 -2.41 -4.12 12.22
CA CYS A 62 -1.00 -3.83 12.50
C CYS A 62 -0.78 -3.06 13.81
N PHE A 63 -1.69 -2.16 14.16
CA PHE A 63 -1.58 -1.26 15.32
C PHE A 63 -2.45 -1.68 16.51
N ASN A 64 -3.18 -2.79 16.37
CA ASN A 64 -4.05 -3.36 17.40
C ASN A 64 -5.07 -2.34 17.94
N LEU A 65 -5.75 -1.64 17.02
CA LEU A 65 -6.77 -0.61 17.25
C LEU A 65 -8.19 -1.15 17.33
#